data_AF-A0A9E3NQC9-F1
#
_entry.id   AF-A0A9E3NQC9-F1
#
_cell.length_a   1.000
_cell.length_b   1.000
_cell.length_c   1.000
_cell.angle_alpha   90.00
_cell.angle_beta   90.00
_cell.angle_gamma   90.00
#
_symmetry.space_group_name_H-M   'P 1'
#
loop_
_entity.id
_entity.type
_entity.pdbx_description
1 polymer ?
#
loop_
_entity_poly.entity_id
_entity_poly.type
_entity_poly.pdbx_seq_one_letter_code
_entity_poly.pdbx_strand_id
1 'polypeptide(L)'
;MSRSARAACFAVAVTSAAFAWHGAAIAQSGEIGPPAAGPAARSSAAPAAPAAPSVAREPKPGAQGVGVIAIGAVKDEAFALARAVYGSPLRPAALDEVRARVLAGGAPPASASRELRELAEVRASLTGDDAASRRLLAGIGKQVGVEALLVVKAEKADRLDADAGDDAGADAGERVEAPAASTERVTARLFLVDPGEFDAAQYVPESGIEGPGAWKSTVTSLARRFPAAAVPPRVDLAPKPAALRPEEEKSRPFYASGWFWGALGGAAILAAAFYFGSQDNTADPIHLQMRVPR
;
A
#
# COMPACT_ATOMS: atom_id res chain seq x y z
N MET A 1 -20.83 46.33 -21.49
CA MET A 1 -20.13 46.03 -20.22
C MET A 1 -19.75 44.55 -20.24
N SER A 2 -18.54 44.23 -20.72
CA SER A 2 -18.07 42.86 -20.94
C SER A 2 -16.93 42.58 -19.97
N ARG A 3 -17.10 41.60 -19.08
CA ARG A 3 -16.07 41.18 -18.11
C ARG A 3 -15.30 40.00 -18.70
N SER A 4 -14.11 40.26 -19.22
CA SER A 4 -13.13 39.24 -19.61
C SER A 4 -12.65 38.46 -18.38
N ALA A 5 -12.99 37.17 -18.32
CA ALA A 5 -12.37 36.22 -17.42
C ALA A 5 -10.98 35.84 -17.97
N ARG A 6 -9.92 36.22 -17.25
CA ARG A 6 -8.56 35.74 -17.51
C ARG A 6 -8.38 34.39 -16.80
N ALA A 7 -8.45 33.31 -17.55
CA ALA A 7 -8.00 32.00 -17.10
C ALA A 7 -6.45 32.00 -17.06
N ALA A 8 -5.89 31.89 -15.86
CA ALA A 8 -4.46 31.69 -15.67
C ALA A 8 -4.16 30.18 -15.81
N CYS A 9 -3.67 29.77 -16.99
CA CYS A 9 -3.05 28.47 -17.18
C CYS A 9 -1.71 28.44 -16.42
N PHE A 10 -1.67 27.78 -15.27
CA PHE A 10 -0.42 27.37 -14.65
C PHE A 10 0.02 26.04 -15.27
N ALA A 11 0.93 26.13 -16.26
CA ALA A 11 1.66 24.97 -16.76
C ALA A 11 2.76 24.62 -15.77
N VAL A 12 2.56 23.55 -15.00
CA VAL A 12 3.61 22.94 -14.18
C VAL A 12 4.43 22.02 -15.08
N ALA A 13 5.62 22.49 -15.47
CA ALA A 13 6.60 21.67 -16.17
C ALA A 13 7.21 20.66 -15.19
N VAL A 14 6.77 19.40 -15.27
CA VAL A 14 7.41 18.28 -14.58
C VAL A 14 8.66 17.89 -15.39
N THR A 15 9.83 18.23 -14.86
CA THR A 15 11.11 17.86 -15.45
C THR A 15 11.39 16.39 -15.14
N SER A 16 11.14 15.51 -16.11
CA SER A 16 11.56 14.10 -16.06
C SER A 16 13.07 14.01 -16.11
N ALA A 17 13.72 13.76 -14.98
CA ALA A 17 15.12 13.35 -14.94
C ALA A 17 15.20 11.88 -15.36
N ALA A 18 15.69 11.64 -16.58
CA ALA A 18 16.02 10.30 -17.07
C ALA A 18 17.24 9.77 -16.30
N PHE A 19 17.01 8.85 -15.37
CA PHE A 19 18.07 8.11 -14.69
C PHE A 19 18.50 6.95 -15.60
N ALA A 20 19.57 7.17 -16.38
CA ALA A 20 20.17 6.16 -17.23
C ALA A 20 20.95 5.14 -16.38
N TRP A 21 20.31 4.03 -16.03
CA TRP A 21 20.96 2.89 -15.38
C TRP A 21 21.82 2.16 -16.42
N HIS A 22 23.13 2.21 -16.25
CA HIS A 22 24.08 1.42 -17.04
C HIS A 22 23.92 -0.07 -16.67
N GLY A 23 23.31 -0.85 -17.57
CA GLY A 23 23.29 -2.30 -17.53
C GLY A 23 24.59 -2.87 -18.08
N ALA A 24 25.43 -3.43 -17.21
CA ALA A 24 26.53 -4.29 -17.61
C ALA A 24 25.99 -5.68 -17.96
N ALA A 25 26.05 -6.03 -19.25
CA ALA A 25 25.72 -7.37 -19.74
C ALA A 25 26.85 -8.34 -19.39
N ILE A 26 26.58 -9.32 -18.53
CA ILE A 26 27.42 -10.51 -18.37
C ILE A 26 26.84 -11.58 -19.29
N ALA A 27 27.55 -11.84 -20.39
CA ALA A 27 27.31 -12.97 -21.26
C ALA A 27 27.71 -14.27 -20.51
N GLN A 28 26.76 -15.18 -20.34
CA GLN A 28 27.04 -16.55 -19.89
C GLN A 28 26.72 -17.50 -21.05
N SER A 29 27.76 -17.80 -21.83
CA SER A 29 27.77 -18.91 -22.78
C SER A 29 27.87 -20.22 -22.01
N GLY A 30 26.82 -21.04 -22.08
CA GLY A 30 26.78 -22.39 -21.50
C GLY A 30 26.17 -23.36 -22.49
N GLU A 31 27.05 -24.02 -23.24
CA GLU A 31 26.80 -25.21 -24.06
C GLU A 31 26.25 -26.35 -23.18
N ILE A 32 25.04 -26.86 -23.45
CA ILE A 32 24.59 -28.17 -22.95
C ILE A 32 23.77 -28.85 -24.05
N GLY A 33 24.24 -30.03 -24.48
CA GLY A 33 23.76 -30.79 -25.63
C GLY A 33 22.43 -31.54 -25.44
N PRO A 34 21.99 -32.27 -26.48
CA PRO A 34 20.68 -32.91 -26.53
C PRO A 34 20.65 -34.24 -25.76
N PRO A 35 19.68 -34.46 -24.85
CA PRO A 35 19.36 -35.80 -24.41
C PRO A 35 18.22 -36.41 -25.23
N ALA A 36 18.46 -37.66 -25.59
CA ALA A 36 17.63 -38.56 -26.38
C ALA A 36 16.19 -38.74 -25.87
N ALA A 37 15.31 -39.04 -26.83
CA ALA A 37 13.93 -39.47 -26.62
C ALA A 37 13.86 -40.77 -25.80
N GLY A 38 13.09 -40.73 -24.71
CA GLY A 38 12.72 -41.88 -23.88
C GLY A 38 11.19 -42.01 -23.80
N PRO A 39 10.64 -43.24 -23.78
CA PRO A 39 9.23 -43.51 -24.04
C PRO A 39 8.29 -43.17 -22.88
N ALA A 40 7.06 -42.83 -23.26
CA ALA A 40 5.92 -42.50 -22.42
C ALA A 40 5.62 -43.55 -21.33
N ALA A 41 5.93 -43.22 -20.08
CA ALA A 41 5.39 -43.90 -18.90
C ALA A 41 4.05 -43.26 -18.53
N ARG A 42 2.96 -44.02 -18.66
CA ARG A 42 1.62 -43.64 -18.21
C ARG A 42 1.64 -43.58 -16.68
N SER A 43 1.69 -42.38 -16.11
CA SER A 43 1.52 -42.17 -14.68
C SER A 43 0.08 -42.48 -14.29
N SER A 44 -0.10 -43.64 -13.67
CA SER A 44 -1.31 -44.05 -12.98
C SER A 44 -1.62 -43.03 -11.88
N ALA A 45 -2.72 -42.29 -12.05
CA ALA A 45 -3.21 -41.32 -11.07
C ALA A 45 -3.51 -42.05 -9.75
N ALA A 46 -2.67 -41.82 -8.74
CA ALA A 46 -2.91 -42.30 -7.39
C ALA A 46 -4.09 -41.53 -6.77
N PRO A 47 -5.02 -42.20 -6.07
CA PRO A 47 -6.17 -41.55 -5.45
C PRO A 47 -5.70 -40.50 -4.44
N ALA A 48 -6.17 -39.27 -4.61
CA ALA A 48 -5.85 -38.13 -3.76
C ALA A 48 -6.18 -38.46 -2.30
N ALA A 49 -5.14 -38.52 -1.46
CA ALA A 49 -5.31 -38.65 -0.03
C ALA A 49 -6.07 -37.42 0.50
N PRO A 50 -7.05 -37.61 1.41
CA PRO A 50 -7.80 -36.50 1.99
C PRO A 50 -6.84 -35.53 2.67
N ALA A 51 -6.84 -34.27 2.21
CA ALA A 51 -6.01 -33.22 2.75
C ALA A 51 -6.22 -33.11 4.27
N ALA A 52 -5.14 -33.27 5.03
CA ALA A 52 -5.18 -33.14 6.48
C ALA A 52 -5.72 -31.75 6.87
N PRO A 53 -6.57 -31.65 7.91
CA PRO A 53 -7.11 -30.38 8.34
C PRO A 53 -5.96 -29.44 8.74
N SER A 54 -5.91 -28.27 8.09
CA SER A 54 -4.93 -27.22 8.36
C SER A 54 -5.03 -26.82 9.83
N VAL A 55 -3.97 -27.07 10.59
CA VAL A 55 -3.90 -26.80 12.02
C VAL A 55 -4.04 -25.29 12.23
N ALA A 56 -5.10 -24.86 12.91
CA ALA A 56 -5.33 -23.46 13.23
C ALA A 56 -4.15 -22.93 14.07
N ARG A 57 -3.35 -22.06 13.49
CA ARG A 57 -2.20 -21.44 14.17
C ARG A 57 -2.71 -20.51 15.26
N GLU A 58 -2.10 -20.61 16.44
CA GLU A 58 -2.41 -19.73 17.57
C GLU A 58 -1.99 -18.28 17.23
N PRO A 59 -2.91 -17.30 17.32
CA PRO A 59 -2.65 -15.94 16.89
C PRO A 59 -1.62 -15.28 17.82
N LYS A 60 -0.53 -14.78 17.24
CA LYS A 60 0.50 -14.05 18.00
C LYS A 60 -0.08 -12.71 18.49
N PRO A 61 -0.06 -12.41 19.79
CA PRO A 61 -0.62 -11.17 20.32
C PRO A 61 0.25 -9.98 19.87
N GLY A 62 -0.25 -9.17 18.92
CA GLY A 62 0.35 -7.88 18.57
C GLY A 62 0.32 -7.49 17.09
N ALA A 63 0.26 -8.45 16.16
CA ALA A 63 0.05 -8.17 14.75
C ALA A 63 -1.40 -8.51 14.43
N GLN A 64 -2.30 -7.54 14.58
CA GLN A 64 -3.72 -7.74 14.29
C GLN A 64 -4.18 -6.79 13.21
N GLY A 65 -4.92 -7.36 12.26
CA GLY A 65 -5.59 -6.64 11.21
C GLY A 65 -4.97 -6.84 9.83
N VAL A 66 -5.70 -6.34 8.84
CA VAL A 66 -5.37 -6.48 7.42
C VAL A 66 -5.10 -5.09 6.84
N GLY A 67 -3.91 -4.88 6.28
CA GLY A 67 -3.59 -3.68 5.51
C GLY A 67 -3.97 -3.84 4.03
N VAL A 68 -4.19 -2.74 3.31
CA VAL A 68 -4.47 -2.75 1.86
C VAL A 68 -3.36 -1.99 1.14
N ILE A 69 -2.83 -2.58 0.07
CA ILE A 69 -1.75 -2.01 -0.76
C ILE A 69 -2.12 -2.07 -2.24
N ALA A 70 -1.89 -0.97 -2.96
CA ALA A 70 -2.13 -0.89 -4.39
C ALA A 70 -0.84 -1.15 -5.19
N ILE A 71 -0.93 -1.94 -6.26
CA ILE A 71 0.12 -2.12 -7.26
C ILE A 71 -0.36 -1.56 -8.60
N GLY A 72 0.43 -0.65 -9.18
CA GLY A 72 0.11 -0.01 -10.44
C GLY A 72 -0.93 1.12 -10.30
N ALA A 73 -1.79 1.28 -11.31
CA ALA A 73 -2.70 2.41 -11.43
C ALA A 73 -4.09 2.21 -10.78
N VAL A 74 -4.25 1.22 -9.88
CA VAL A 74 -5.53 0.89 -9.22
C VAL A 74 -5.78 1.62 -7.90
N LYS A 75 -5.34 2.88 -7.81
CA LYS A 75 -5.40 3.66 -6.58
C LYS A 75 -6.83 3.81 -6.04
N ASP A 76 -7.79 4.15 -6.90
CA ASP A 76 -9.14 4.49 -6.45
C ASP A 76 -9.88 3.26 -5.92
N GLU A 77 -9.74 2.10 -6.59
CA GLU A 77 -10.29 0.83 -6.13
C GLU A 77 -9.60 0.30 -4.88
N ALA A 78 -8.27 0.39 -4.81
CA ALA A 78 -7.54 0.03 -3.60
C ALA A 78 -7.95 0.91 -2.41
N PHE A 79 -8.20 2.20 -2.64
CA PHE A 79 -8.67 3.10 -1.59
C PHE A 79 -10.12 2.80 -1.18
N ALA A 80 -11.00 2.44 -2.13
CA ALA A 80 -12.35 1.98 -1.83
C ALA A 80 -12.36 0.71 -0.96
N LEU A 81 -11.54 -0.28 -1.31
CA LEU A 81 -11.33 -1.49 -0.52
C LEU A 81 -10.75 -1.16 0.87
N ALA A 82 -9.74 -0.29 0.93
CA ALA A 82 -9.14 0.15 2.18
C ALA A 82 -10.17 0.76 3.14
N ARG A 83 -11.06 1.63 2.65
CA ARG A 83 -12.15 2.20 3.48
C ARG A 83 -13.13 1.13 3.96
N ALA A 84 -13.46 0.15 3.12
CA ALA A 84 -14.32 -0.96 3.50
C ALA A 84 -13.68 -1.83 4.61
N VAL A 85 -12.38 -2.15 4.48
CA VAL A 85 -11.63 -2.93 5.47
C VAL A 85 -11.45 -2.16 6.78
N TYR A 86 -11.05 -0.89 6.72
CA TYR A 86 -10.77 -0.09 7.92
C TYR A 86 -12.04 0.42 8.63
N GLY A 87 -13.20 0.40 7.96
CA GLY A 87 -14.50 0.57 8.60
C GLY A 87 -14.99 -0.66 9.37
N SER A 88 -14.25 -1.77 9.32
CA SER A 88 -14.57 -3.06 9.95
C SER A 88 -13.65 -3.34 11.15
N PRO A 89 -13.89 -4.40 11.96
CA PRO A 89 -13.00 -4.77 13.06
C PRO A 89 -11.62 -5.29 12.60
N LEU A 90 -11.38 -5.41 11.29
CA LEU A 90 -10.10 -5.81 10.71
C LEU A 90 -9.06 -4.69 10.68
N ARG A 91 -9.40 -3.48 11.15
CA ARG A 91 -8.51 -2.33 11.15
C ARG A 91 -7.29 -2.57 12.05
N PRO A 92 -6.06 -2.46 11.52
CA PRO A 92 -4.86 -2.48 12.36
C PRO A 92 -4.81 -1.26 13.28
N ALA A 93 -4.57 -1.47 14.57
CA ALA A 93 -4.51 -0.38 15.57
C ALA A 93 -3.36 0.61 15.32
N ALA A 94 -2.25 0.14 14.75
CA ALA A 94 -1.07 0.94 14.43
C ALA A 94 -1.18 1.73 13.11
N LEU A 95 -2.23 1.51 12.32
CA LEU A 95 -2.37 2.12 11.00
C LEU A 95 -3.24 3.38 11.07
N ASP A 96 -2.60 4.52 10.80
CA ASP A 96 -3.27 5.80 10.61
C ASP A 96 -3.85 5.96 9.20
N GLU A 97 -4.78 6.91 9.04
CA GLU A 97 -5.48 7.19 7.76
C GLU A 97 -4.51 7.68 6.67
N VAL A 98 -3.43 8.36 7.04
CA VAL A 98 -2.46 8.95 6.09
C VAL A 98 -1.60 7.84 5.48
N ARG A 99 -1.08 6.93 6.31
CA ARG A 99 -0.37 5.69 5.94
C ARG A 99 -1.27 4.81 5.10
N ALA A 100 -2.52 4.60 5.52
CA ALA A 100 -3.52 3.88 4.75
C ALA A 100 -3.68 4.43 3.33
N ARG A 101 -3.81 5.76 3.20
CA ARG A 101 -3.91 6.42 1.88
C ARG A 101 -2.64 6.26 1.05
N VAL A 102 -1.46 6.34 1.66
CA VAL A 102 -0.18 6.11 0.99
C VAL A 102 -0.05 4.65 0.55
N LEU A 103 -0.43 3.67 1.36
CA LEU A 103 -0.40 2.25 0.95
C LEU A 103 -1.38 1.99 -0.22
N ALA A 104 -2.54 2.63 -0.21
CA ALA A 104 -3.55 2.52 -1.26
C ALA A 104 -3.22 3.25 -2.58
N GLY A 105 -1.99 3.71 -2.80
CA GLY A 105 -1.62 4.38 -4.06
C GLY A 105 -1.56 5.91 -4.00
N GLY A 106 -2.02 6.53 -2.90
CA GLY A 106 -1.99 7.98 -2.72
C GLY A 106 -0.58 8.56 -2.70
N ALA A 107 -0.45 9.81 -3.15
CA ALA A 107 0.77 10.59 -3.00
C ALA A 107 0.93 11.00 -1.53
N PRO A 108 2.12 10.89 -0.93
CA PRO A 108 2.36 11.41 0.41
C PRO A 108 2.15 12.93 0.42
N PRO A 109 1.59 13.50 1.50
CA PRO A 109 1.47 14.96 1.62
C PRO A 109 2.86 15.61 1.60
N ALA A 110 2.97 16.87 1.15
CA ALA A 110 4.27 17.55 1.08
C ALA A 110 4.97 17.68 2.45
N SER A 111 4.18 17.74 3.53
CA SER A 111 4.65 17.73 4.92
C SER A 111 4.87 16.33 5.51
N ALA A 112 4.72 15.27 4.72
CA ALA A 112 4.90 13.89 5.19
C ALA A 112 6.30 13.68 5.76
N SER A 113 6.38 12.88 6.83
CA SER A 113 7.66 12.42 7.36
C SER A 113 8.46 11.67 6.30
N ARG A 114 9.78 11.60 6.50
CA ARG A 114 10.70 10.86 5.62
C ARG A 114 10.26 9.41 5.45
N GLU A 115 9.88 8.75 6.54
CA GLU A 115 9.41 7.36 6.55
C GLU A 115 8.20 7.12 5.63
N LEU A 116 7.25 8.07 5.57
CA LEU A 116 6.08 7.94 4.70
C LEU A 116 6.43 8.07 3.22
N ARG A 117 7.44 8.88 2.89
CA ARG A 117 7.92 9.02 1.51
C ARG A 117 8.67 7.77 1.07
N GLU A 118 9.53 7.24 1.94
CA GLU A 118 10.21 5.97 1.73
C GLU A 118 9.19 4.83 1.57
N LEU A 119 8.13 4.78 2.37
CA LEU A 119 7.06 3.80 2.22
C LEU A 119 6.34 3.91 0.85
N ALA A 120 6.10 5.14 0.38
CA ALA A 120 5.50 5.38 -0.93
C ALA A 120 6.42 4.92 -2.07
N GLU A 121 7.72 5.12 -1.93
CA GLU A 121 8.74 4.69 -2.89
C GLU A 121 8.89 3.17 -2.92
N VAL A 122 8.95 2.51 -1.76
CA VAL A 122 8.98 1.04 -1.65
C VAL A 122 7.71 0.43 -2.22
N ARG A 123 6.54 1.05 -2.01
CA ARG A 123 5.29 0.61 -2.67
C ARG A 123 5.40 0.74 -4.18
N ALA A 124 5.95 1.83 -4.69
CA ALA A 124 6.09 2.07 -6.13
C ALA A 124 7.05 1.09 -6.82
N SER A 125 7.97 0.46 -6.08
CA SER A 125 8.88 -0.57 -6.61
C SER A 125 8.26 -1.97 -6.67
N LEU A 126 7.04 -2.17 -6.15
CA LEU A 126 6.31 -3.43 -6.27
C LEU A 126 5.78 -3.61 -7.69
N THR A 127 6.19 -4.68 -8.34
CA THR A 127 5.83 -4.97 -9.74
C THR A 127 4.95 -6.21 -9.91
N GLY A 128 4.74 -7.01 -8.86
CA GLY A 128 3.84 -8.16 -8.92
C GLY A 128 4.06 -9.18 -7.80
N ASP A 129 3.91 -10.47 -8.16
CA ASP A 129 3.89 -11.59 -7.22
C ASP A 129 5.26 -12.32 -7.13
N ASP A 130 6.36 -11.68 -7.55
CA ASP A 130 7.70 -12.26 -7.59
C ASP A 130 8.34 -12.40 -6.20
N ALA A 131 9.45 -13.14 -6.12
CA ALA A 131 10.14 -13.39 -4.84
C ALA A 131 10.71 -12.13 -4.18
N ALA A 132 11.12 -11.12 -4.97
CA ALA A 132 11.61 -9.85 -4.43
C ALA A 132 10.44 -9.00 -3.91
N SER A 133 9.35 -8.89 -4.67
CA SER A 133 8.12 -8.21 -4.20
C SER A 133 7.56 -8.84 -2.92
N ARG A 134 7.58 -10.18 -2.78
CA ARG A 134 7.18 -10.86 -1.54
C ARG A 134 8.06 -10.47 -0.33
N ARG A 135 9.36 -10.33 -0.52
CA ARG A 135 10.28 -9.87 0.55
C ARG A 135 9.98 -8.43 0.97
N LEU A 136 9.71 -7.56 -0.01
CA LEU A 136 9.31 -6.18 0.24
C LEU A 136 7.97 -6.10 0.98
N LEU A 137 6.97 -6.87 0.55
CA LEU A 137 5.66 -6.95 1.20
C LEU A 137 5.78 -7.45 2.65
N ALA A 138 6.60 -8.47 2.91
CA ALA A 138 6.86 -8.93 4.27
C ALA A 138 7.55 -7.84 5.13
N GLY A 139 8.47 -7.08 4.54
CA GLY A 139 9.11 -5.93 5.20
C GLY A 139 8.11 -4.83 5.55
N ILE A 140 7.27 -4.42 4.60
CA ILE A 140 6.20 -3.43 4.80
C ILE A 140 5.23 -3.93 5.88
N GLY A 141 4.80 -5.19 5.80
CA GLY A 141 3.87 -5.78 6.76
C GLY A 141 4.38 -5.70 8.19
N LYS A 142 5.67 -6.03 8.40
CA LYS A 142 6.34 -5.91 9.70
C LYS A 142 6.50 -4.46 10.17
N GLN A 143 6.86 -3.55 9.26
CA GLN A 143 7.03 -2.13 9.57
C GLN A 143 5.71 -1.47 10.00
N VAL A 144 4.61 -1.84 9.34
CA VAL A 144 3.26 -1.30 9.63
C VAL A 144 2.59 -2.04 10.79
N GLY A 145 3.02 -3.26 11.10
CA GLY A 145 2.47 -4.07 12.19
C GLY A 145 1.16 -4.77 11.82
N VAL A 146 1.01 -5.21 10.57
CA VAL A 146 -0.17 -5.94 10.09
C VAL A 146 0.11 -7.43 9.97
N GLU A 147 -0.94 -8.25 10.11
CA GLU A 147 -0.85 -9.71 9.98
C GLU A 147 -0.87 -10.14 8.51
N ALA A 148 -1.69 -9.45 7.72
CA ALA A 148 -1.85 -9.71 6.29
C ALA A 148 -1.98 -8.40 5.50
N LEU A 149 -1.62 -8.46 4.22
CA LEU A 149 -1.74 -7.37 3.25
C LEU A 149 -2.64 -7.82 2.09
N LEU A 150 -3.67 -7.05 1.77
CA LEU A 150 -4.45 -7.18 0.54
C LEU A 150 -3.78 -6.39 -0.56
N VAL A 151 -3.20 -7.13 -1.50
CA VAL A 151 -2.53 -6.59 -2.67
C VAL A 151 -3.56 -6.46 -3.79
N VAL A 152 -3.84 -5.23 -4.20
CA VAL A 152 -4.81 -4.90 -5.26
C VAL A 152 -4.03 -4.57 -6.53
N LYS A 153 -4.39 -5.22 -7.65
CA LYS A 153 -3.78 -5.02 -8.97
C LYS A 153 -4.83 -4.98 -10.06
N ALA A 154 -4.56 -4.24 -11.14
CA ALA A 154 -5.30 -4.37 -12.38
C ALA A 154 -4.66 -5.50 -13.18
N GLU A 155 -5.44 -6.55 -13.44
CA GLU A 155 -5.08 -7.56 -14.41
C GLU A 155 -5.70 -7.15 -15.75
N LYS A 156 -4.85 -7.02 -16.76
CA LYS A 156 -5.33 -6.90 -18.12
C LYS A 156 -6.04 -8.21 -18.45
N ALA A 157 -7.32 -8.12 -18.81
CA ALA A 157 -8.13 -9.27 -19.23
C ALA A 157 -7.68 -9.76 -20.62
N ASP A 158 -6.40 -10.09 -20.77
CA ASP A 158 -5.88 -10.69 -21.99
C ASP A 158 -6.27 -12.19 -21.98
N ARG A 159 -7.39 -12.50 -22.64
CA ARG A 159 -7.69 -13.80 -23.29
C ARG A 159 -7.68 -15.08 -22.43
N LEU A 160 -7.89 -15.02 -21.12
CA LEU A 160 -8.10 -16.25 -20.32
C LEU A 160 -9.33 -17.07 -20.72
N ASP A 161 -10.22 -16.52 -21.56
CA ASP A 161 -11.37 -17.23 -22.13
C ASP A 161 -11.08 -17.91 -23.48
N ALA A 162 -9.86 -17.80 -24.04
CA ALA A 162 -9.54 -18.36 -25.35
C ALA A 162 -9.13 -19.85 -25.33
N ASP A 163 -8.89 -20.44 -24.15
CA ASP A 163 -8.36 -21.82 -24.03
C ASP A 163 -9.40 -22.83 -23.51
N ALA A 164 -10.68 -22.43 -23.37
CA ALA A 164 -11.76 -23.28 -22.89
C ALA A 164 -12.79 -23.70 -23.97
N GLY A 165 -12.48 -23.50 -25.25
CA GLY A 165 -13.40 -23.76 -26.35
C GLY A 165 -12.72 -24.32 -27.59
N ASP A 166 -12.12 -25.51 -27.48
CA ASP A 166 -11.81 -26.34 -28.64
C ASP A 166 -13.11 -26.93 -29.21
N ASP A 167 -13.23 -26.86 -30.53
CA ASP A 167 -14.16 -27.55 -31.42
C ASP A 167 -15.68 -27.28 -31.30
N ALA A 168 -16.16 -26.30 -32.09
CA ALA A 168 -17.27 -26.56 -33.03
C ALA A 168 -17.50 -25.41 -34.02
N GLY A 169 -17.27 -25.70 -35.30
CA GLY A 169 -18.10 -25.16 -36.38
C GLY A 169 -17.55 -23.95 -37.12
N ALA A 170 -16.88 -24.24 -38.23
CA ALA A 170 -16.63 -23.28 -39.29
C ALA A 170 -17.95 -22.74 -39.84
N ASP A 171 -18.23 -21.46 -39.60
CA ASP A 171 -19.01 -20.67 -40.55
C ASP A 171 -18.46 -19.24 -40.63
N ALA A 172 -18.04 -18.88 -41.84
CA ALA A 172 -17.28 -17.69 -42.17
C ALA A 172 -18.23 -16.50 -42.33
N GLY A 173 -18.63 -15.90 -41.22
CA GLY A 173 -19.28 -14.60 -41.19
C GLY A 173 -18.27 -13.52 -40.79
N GLU A 174 -17.92 -12.65 -41.73
CA GLU A 174 -17.09 -11.45 -41.52
C GLU A 174 -17.69 -10.57 -40.41
N ARG A 175 -17.21 -10.78 -39.18
CA ARG A 175 -17.68 -10.09 -37.99
C ARG A 175 -16.92 -8.77 -37.89
N VAL A 176 -17.61 -7.67 -38.14
CA VAL A 176 -17.12 -6.31 -37.90
C VAL A 176 -16.72 -6.22 -36.42
N GLU A 177 -15.40 -6.28 -36.17
CA GLU A 177 -14.78 -6.27 -34.86
C GLU A 177 -14.92 -4.85 -34.27
N ALA A 178 -16.01 -4.63 -33.53
CA ALA A 178 -16.16 -3.42 -32.73
C ALA A 178 -14.97 -3.34 -31.74
N PRO A 179 -14.32 -2.16 -31.57
CA PRO A 179 -13.16 -2.03 -30.72
C PRO A 179 -13.53 -2.44 -29.29
N ALA A 180 -13.13 -3.64 -28.90
CA ALA A 180 -13.32 -4.16 -27.55
C ALA A 180 -12.50 -3.27 -26.61
N ALA A 181 -13.19 -2.41 -25.85
CA ALA A 181 -12.55 -1.67 -24.79
C ALA A 181 -11.95 -2.68 -23.80
N SER A 182 -10.62 -2.75 -23.76
CA SER A 182 -9.87 -3.59 -22.82
C SER A 182 -10.30 -3.25 -21.40
N THR A 183 -11.22 -4.06 -20.85
CA THR A 183 -11.72 -3.84 -19.51
C THR A 183 -10.68 -4.42 -18.56
N GLU A 184 -9.85 -3.56 -17.96
CA GLU A 184 -8.94 -3.97 -16.89
C GLU A 184 -9.77 -4.55 -15.74
N ARG A 185 -9.47 -5.80 -15.36
CA ARG A 185 -10.13 -6.46 -14.24
C ARG A 185 -9.33 -6.20 -12.99
N VAL A 186 -9.91 -5.54 -12.00
CA VAL A 186 -9.26 -5.34 -10.71
C VAL A 186 -9.40 -6.61 -9.86
N THR A 187 -8.27 -7.14 -9.41
CA THR A 187 -8.23 -8.30 -8.51
C THR A 187 -7.45 -7.96 -7.25
N ALA A 188 -7.86 -8.54 -6.13
CA ALA A 188 -7.18 -8.42 -4.86
C ALA A 188 -6.75 -9.81 -4.37
N ARG A 189 -5.52 -9.92 -3.90
CA ARG A 189 -4.94 -11.14 -3.34
C ARG A 189 -4.44 -10.90 -1.93
N LEU A 190 -4.65 -11.87 -1.06
CA LEU A 190 -4.20 -11.79 0.33
C LEU A 190 -2.75 -12.29 0.42
N PHE A 191 -1.88 -11.50 1.01
CA PHE A 191 -0.50 -11.84 1.34
C PHE A 191 -0.35 -11.97 2.85
N LEU A 192 0.12 -13.13 3.32
CA LEU A 192 0.31 -13.41 4.74
C LEU A 192 1.74 -13.03 5.15
N VAL A 193 1.89 -12.08 6.07
CA VAL A 193 3.19 -11.44 6.38
C VAL A 193 4.18 -12.41 7.04
N ASP A 194 3.69 -13.30 7.90
CA ASP A 194 4.52 -14.26 8.64
C ASP A 194 5.08 -15.39 7.75
N PRO A 195 4.26 -16.15 6.99
CA PRO A 195 4.80 -17.12 6.04
C PRO A 195 5.47 -16.44 4.83
N GLY A 196 5.15 -15.18 4.53
CA GLY A 196 5.68 -14.46 3.36
C GLY A 196 5.13 -14.98 2.04
N GLU A 197 3.90 -15.49 2.05
CA GLU A 197 3.26 -16.17 0.92
C GLU A 197 1.92 -15.55 0.56
N PHE A 198 1.58 -15.63 -0.72
CA PHE A 198 0.25 -15.28 -1.20
C PHE A 198 -0.72 -16.43 -0.95
N ASP A 199 -1.90 -16.07 -0.51
CA ASP A 199 -3.03 -16.96 -0.43
C ASP A 199 -3.52 -17.36 -1.84
N ALA A 200 -4.15 -18.52 -1.91
CA ALA A 200 -4.76 -19.00 -3.14
C ALA A 200 -6.05 -18.24 -3.50
N ALA A 201 -6.74 -17.65 -2.51
CA ALA A 201 -7.97 -16.91 -2.77
C ALA A 201 -7.69 -15.61 -3.54
N GLN A 202 -8.48 -15.39 -4.58
CA GLN A 202 -8.56 -14.14 -5.32
C GLN A 202 -9.93 -13.50 -5.06
N TYR A 203 -9.92 -12.19 -4.88
CA TYR A 203 -11.10 -11.39 -4.61
C TYR A 203 -11.32 -10.42 -5.76
N VAL A 204 -12.57 -10.28 -6.19
CA VAL A 204 -12.98 -9.41 -7.29
C VAL A 204 -14.08 -8.50 -6.76
N PRO A 205 -14.13 -7.20 -7.13
CA PRO A 205 -15.24 -6.34 -6.74
C PRO A 205 -16.56 -6.83 -7.34
N GLU A 206 -17.65 -6.63 -6.61
CA GLU A 206 -19.00 -6.96 -7.06
C GLU A 206 -19.39 -6.08 -8.25
N SER A 207 -19.73 -6.71 -9.38
CA SER A 207 -20.10 -6.00 -10.61
C SER A 207 -21.38 -5.17 -10.43
N GLY A 208 -21.36 -3.93 -10.92
CA GLY A 208 -22.52 -3.03 -10.88
C GLY A 208 -22.68 -2.25 -9.57
N ILE A 209 -21.73 -2.39 -8.64
CA ILE A 209 -21.64 -1.58 -7.43
C ILE A 209 -20.32 -0.82 -7.47
N GLU A 210 -20.34 0.48 -7.24
CA GLU A 210 -19.14 1.31 -7.19
C GLU A 210 -18.70 1.60 -5.75
N GLY A 211 -17.40 1.85 -5.57
CA GLY A 211 -16.84 2.28 -4.30
C GLY A 211 -16.78 1.20 -3.23
N PRO A 212 -16.80 1.57 -1.93
CA PRO A 212 -16.59 0.61 -0.83
C PRO A 212 -17.61 -0.53 -0.77
N GLY A 213 -18.82 -0.31 -1.31
CA GLY A 213 -19.88 -1.32 -1.36
C GLY A 213 -19.53 -2.52 -2.23
N ALA A 214 -18.72 -2.32 -3.28
CA ALA A 214 -18.29 -3.37 -4.21
C ALA A 214 -17.46 -4.47 -3.53
N TRP A 215 -16.89 -4.18 -2.35
CA TRP A 215 -15.95 -5.05 -1.65
C TRP A 215 -16.56 -5.74 -0.42
N LYS A 216 -17.89 -5.69 -0.24
CA LYS A 216 -18.57 -6.19 0.97
C LYS A 216 -18.42 -7.70 1.16
N SER A 217 -18.55 -8.50 0.10
CA SER A 217 -18.30 -9.94 0.14
C SER A 217 -16.86 -10.27 0.55
N THR A 218 -15.88 -9.56 0.00
CA THR A 218 -14.46 -9.68 0.36
C THR A 218 -14.21 -9.39 1.83
N VAL A 219 -14.72 -8.27 2.36
CA VAL A 219 -14.59 -7.93 3.80
C VAL A 219 -15.27 -8.97 4.68
N THR A 220 -16.43 -9.49 4.28
CA THR A 220 -17.13 -10.54 5.03
C THR A 220 -16.34 -11.85 5.08
N SER A 221 -15.72 -12.23 3.96
CA SER A 221 -14.84 -13.41 3.87
C SER A 221 -13.60 -13.25 4.75
N LEU A 222 -12.97 -12.08 4.72
CA LEU A 222 -11.80 -11.76 5.55
C LEU A 222 -12.14 -11.73 7.04
N ALA A 223 -13.29 -11.17 7.42
CA ALA A 223 -13.74 -11.14 8.82
C ALA A 223 -13.96 -12.54 9.42
N ARG A 224 -14.33 -13.52 8.59
CA ARG A 224 -14.43 -14.92 9.01
C ARG A 224 -13.05 -15.56 9.18
N ARG A 225 -12.08 -15.19 8.34
CA ARG A 225 -10.72 -15.74 8.36
C ARG A 225 -9.87 -15.15 9.49
N PHE A 226 -10.02 -13.86 9.76
CA PHE A 226 -9.32 -13.12 10.80
C PHE A 226 -10.33 -12.70 11.86
N PRO A 227 -10.80 -13.63 12.72
CA PRO A 227 -11.69 -13.26 13.80
C PRO A 227 -10.97 -12.23 14.66
N ALA A 228 -11.64 -11.11 14.94
CA ALA A 228 -11.15 -10.16 15.92
C ALA A 228 -10.83 -10.93 17.20
N ALA A 229 -9.62 -10.75 17.75
CA ALA A 229 -9.28 -11.44 18.98
C ALA A 229 -10.39 -11.20 19.97
N ALA A 230 -10.95 -12.30 20.48
CA ALA A 230 -11.94 -12.23 21.53
C ALA A 230 -11.35 -11.31 22.58
N VAL A 231 -12.00 -10.16 22.80
CA VAL A 231 -11.62 -9.25 23.87
C VAL A 231 -11.62 -10.14 25.10
N PRO A 232 -10.46 -10.39 25.74
CA PRO A 232 -10.42 -11.29 26.88
C PRO A 232 -11.48 -10.77 27.83
N PRO A 233 -12.37 -11.64 28.36
CA PRO A 233 -13.43 -11.20 29.24
C PRO A 233 -12.76 -10.29 30.25
N ARG A 234 -13.20 -9.02 30.31
CA ARG A 234 -12.69 -8.10 31.31
C ARG A 234 -12.93 -8.82 32.61
N VAL A 235 -11.86 -9.34 33.20
CA VAL A 235 -11.91 -9.79 34.58
C VAL A 235 -12.24 -8.50 35.29
N ASP A 236 -13.51 -8.36 35.67
CA ASP A 236 -13.97 -7.28 36.52
C ASP A 236 -13.14 -7.42 37.79
N LEU A 237 -11.98 -6.76 37.77
CA LEU A 237 -11.11 -6.63 38.92
C LEU A 237 -12.04 -6.08 39.98
N ALA A 238 -12.32 -6.92 40.99
CA ALA A 238 -13.18 -6.61 42.11
C ALA A 238 -12.94 -5.14 42.49
N PRO A 239 -14.01 -4.33 42.63
CA PRO A 239 -13.93 -2.88 42.71
C PRO A 239 -12.78 -2.54 43.65
N LYS A 240 -11.71 -1.97 43.09
CA LYS A 240 -10.51 -1.62 43.87
C LYS A 240 -11.04 -0.85 45.08
N PRO A 241 -10.88 -1.38 46.32
CA PRO A 241 -11.47 -0.77 47.49
C PRO A 241 -11.07 0.69 47.47
N ALA A 242 -12.07 1.57 47.59
CA ALA A 242 -11.95 3.00 47.41
C ALA A 242 -10.65 3.47 48.09
N ALA A 243 -9.62 3.71 47.27
CA ALA A 243 -8.37 4.20 47.79
C ALA A 243 -8.71 5.55 48.43
N LEU A 244 -8.45 5.67 49.72
CA LEU A 244 -8.52 6.91 50.48
C LEU A 244 -8.00 8.02 49.58
N ARG A 245 -8.85 9.01 49.33
CA ARG A 245 -8.55 10.16 48.48
C ARG A 245 -7.15 10.65 48.85
N PRO A 246 -6.15 10.57 47.96
CA PRO A 246 -4.91 11.28 48.20
C PRO A 246 -5.31 12.75 48.38
N GLU A 247 -4.83 13.36 49.46
CA GLU A 247 -5.00 14.79 49.70
C GLU A 247 -4.71 15.56 48.42
N GLU A 248 -5.49 16.61 48.18
CA GLU A 248 -5.36 17.53 47.05
C GLU A 248 -3.89 17.99 46.92
N GLU A 249 -3.14 17.30 46.08
CA GLU A 249 -1.79 17.69 45.74
C GLU A 249 -1.92 18.98 44.92
N LYS A 250 -1.79 20.12 45.61
CA LYS A 250 -1.78 21.50 45.07
C LYS A 250 -1.26 21.47 43.64
N SER A 251 -2.16 21.66 42.68
CA SER A 251 -1.84 21.51 41.26
C SER A 251 -0.64 22.40 40.96
N ARG A 252 0.52 21.79 40.74
CA ARG A 252 1.69 22.54 40.32
C ARG A 252 1.31 23.21 39.01
N PRO A 253 1.41 24.55 38.91
CA PRO A 253 0.96 25.25 37.73
C PRO A 253 1.75 24.73 36.52
N PHE A 254 1.07 24.61 35.37
CA PHE A 254 1.59 23.91 34.19
C PHE A 254 2.96 24.45 33.71
N TYR A 255 3.26 25.72 33.99
CA TYR A 255 4.55 26.39 33.69
C TYR A 255 5.72 25.91 34.56
N ALA A 256 5.47 25.15 35.64
CA ALA A 256 6.52 24.54 36.47
C ALA A 256 7.03 23.22 35.89
N SER A 257 6.41 22.69 34.83
CA SER A 257 6.92 21.50 34.16
C SER A 257 8.17 21.84 33.33
N GLY A 258 9.25 21.07 33.49
CA GLY A 258 10.49 21.27 32.72
C GLY A 258 10.29 21.13 31.21
N TRP A 259 9.28 20.38 30.77
CA TRP A 259 8.93 20.23 29.37
C TRP A 259 8.39 21.53 28.73
N PHE A 260 7.64 22.33 29.50
CA PHE A 260 7.13 23.63 29.01
C PHE A 260 8.27 24.58 28.64
N TRP A 261 9.29 24.69 29.50
CA TRP A 261 10.47 25.51 29.21
C TRP A 261 11.35 24.91 28.10
N GLY A 262 11.40 23.58 27.98
CA GLY A 262 12.09 22.90 26.88
C GLY A 262 11.50 23.24 25.51
N ALA A 263 10.16 23.27 25.38
CA ALA A 263 9.49 23.65 24.13
C ALA A 263 9.75 25.11 23.75
N LEU A 264 9.70 26.02 24.74
CA LEU A 264 9.96 27.44 24.51
C LEU A 264 11.42 27.69 24.11
N GLY A 265 12.37 27.00 24.75
CA GLY A 265 13.79 27.06 24.39
C GLY A 265 14.09 26.50 22.99
N GLY A 266 13.45 25.37 22.63
CA GLY A 266 13.62 24.76 21.30
C GLY A 266 13.15 25.67 20.16
N ALA A 267 12.02 26.38 20.36
CA ALA A 267 11.52 27.34 19.37
C ALA A 267 12.49 28.51 19.14
N ALA A 268 13.13 29.02 20.21
CA ALA A 268 14.10 30.11 20.09
C ALA A 268 15.35 29.69 19.29
N ILE A 269 15.85 28.47 19.48
CA ILE A 269 17.01 27.94 18.74
C ILE A 269 16.69 27.81 17.25
N LEU A 270 15.51 27.32 16.89
CA LEU A 270 15.08 27.19 15.49
C LEU A 270 14.95 28.56 14.81
N ALA A 271 14.40 29.56 15.50
CA ALA A 271 14.32 30.92 14.98
C ALA A 271 15.70 31.53 14.73
N ALA A 272 16.66 31.32 15.65
CA ALA A 272 18.02 31.77 15.47
C ALA A 272 18.71 31.09 14.27
N ALA A 273 18.56 29.77 14.12
CA ALA A 273 19.11 29.03 12.99
C ALA A 273 18.56 29.54 11.64
N PHE A 274 17.26 29.82 11.57
CA PHE A 274 16.64 30.39 10.37
C PHE A 274 17.17 31.80 10.08
N TYR A 275 17.27 32.66 11.11
CA TYR A 275 17.79 34.01 10.97
C TYR A 275 19.22 34.02 10.42
N PHE A 276 20.12 33.22 11.00
CA PHE A 276 21.51 33.13 10.51
C PHE A 276 21.64 32.44 9.15
N GLY A 277 20.78 31.46 8.84
CA GLY A 277 20.75 30.85 7.50
C GLY A 277 20.21 31.78 6.41
N SER A 278 19.38 32.76 6.78
CA SER A 278 18.81 33.75 5.85
C SER A 278 19.71 34.97 5.63
N GLN A 279 20.75 35.15 6.43
CA GLN A 279 21.74 36.21 6.25
C GLN A 279 22.64 35.83 5.07
N ASP A 280 22.39 36.45 3.93
CA ASP A 280 23.24 36.35 2.75
C ASP A 280 24.56 37.08 3.03
N ASN A 281 25.59 36.34 3.47
CA ASN A 281 26.94 36.85 3.75
C ASN A 281 27.83 36.85 2.49
N THR A 282 27.24 36.89 1.30
CA THR A 282 28.03 37.10 0.09
C THR A 282 28.61 38.51 0.12
N ALA A 283 29.94 38.59 0.29
CA ALA A 283 30.73 39.81 0.17
C ALA A 283 30.84 40.30 -1.29
N ASP A 284 29.82 40.00 -2.11
CA ASP A 284 29.75 40.43 -3.50
C ASP A 284 28.97 41.74 -3.54
N PRO A 285 29.64 42.90 -3.70
CA PRO A 285 28.94 44.18 -3.73
C PRO A 285 27.96 44.16 -4.90
N ILE A 286 26.67 44.22 -4.60
CA ILE A 286 25.60 44.22 -5.60
C ILE A 286 25.84 45.37 -6.58
N HIS A 287 26.38 45.04 -7.75
CA HIS A 287 26.49 45.98 -8.85
C HIS A 287 25.08 46.16 -9.45
N LEU A 288 24.35 47.14 -8.92
CA LEU A 288 23.09 47.60 -9.51
C LEU A 288 23.38 48.20 -10.89
N GLN A 289 23.40 47.35 -11.92
CA GLN A 289 23.45 47.80 -13.31
C GLN A 289 22.07 48.34 -13.69
N MET A 290 21.89 49.64 -13.46
CA MET A 290 20.70 50.36 -13.88
C MET A 290 20.69 50.48 -15.40
N ARG A 291 19.87 49.66 -16.08
CA ARG A 291 19.72 49.70 -17.53
C ARG A 291 18.77 50.85 -17.88
N VAL A 292 19.33 51.99 -18.29
CA VAL A 292 18.53 53.13 -18.77
C VAL A 292 18.01 52.81 -20.18
N PRO A 293 16.68 52.73 -20.39
CA PRO A 293 16.12 52.57 -21.72
C PRO A 293 16.39 53.84 -22.55
N ARG A 294 16.85 53.66 -23.78
CA ARG A 294 16.98 54.73 -24.78
C ARG A 294 15.71 54.86 -25.59
#